data_AF-A0A969BWN4-F1
#
_entry.id   AF-A0A969BWN4-F1
#
_cell.length_a   1.000
_cell.length_b   1.000
_cell.length_c   1.000
_cell.angle_alpha   90.00
_cell.angle_beta   90.00
_cell.angle_gamma   90.00
#
_symmetry.space_group_name_H-M   'P 1'
#
loop_
_entity.id
_entity.type
_entity.pdbx_description
1 polymer ?
#
loop_
_entity_poly.entity_id
_entity_poly.type
_entity_poly.pdbx_seq_one_letter_code
_entity_poly.pdbx_strand_id
1 'polypeptide(L)'
;MYYVELEIDGVFLPPSGTKGVVFFSEVQFQLDKKLYERLWSESSRYFYQNCTRFSDWQAVVIYPSRSMEQKNVHAHRSLLNGGQVHRVYLNELGDVETLPLGLAVMVLTTKTQRQMPRVAKALLARNCQEVTNPTESRAIMEMISTIVVYKFTHLSRKEVDGVPT
;
A
#
# COMPACT_ATOMS: atom_id res chain seq x y z
N MET A 1 3.73 23.47 22.03
CA MET A 1 4.22 22.69 20.88
C MET A 1 3.58 21.32 21.00
N TYR A 2 2.55 21.02 20.21
CA TYR A 2 1.85 19.74 20.29
C TYR A 2 2.67 18.68 19.55
N TYR A 3 2.92 17.54 20.18
CA TYR A 3 3.51 16.38 19.53
C TYR A 3 2.48 15.81 18.55
N VAL A 4 2.81 15.78 17.27
CA VAL A 4 2.04 15.04 16.25
C VAL A 4 2.72 13.68 16.09
N GLU A 5 1.95 12.61 16.30
CA GLU A 5 2.38 11.24 16.07
C GLU A 5 2.65 11.02 14.56
N LEU A 6 3.51 10.06 14.21
CA LEU A 6 3.76 9.77 12.80
C LEU A 6 2.56 8.97 12.25
N GLU A 7 1.90 9.48 11.21
CA GLU A 7 0.74 8.82 10.58
C GLU A 7 1.14 7.98 9.35
N ILE A 8 2.39 8.04 8.90
CA ILE A 8 2.89 7.19 7.80
C ILE A 8 2.63 5.71 8.11
N ASP A 9 1.98 5.00 7.17
CA ASP A 9 1.55 3.62 7.36
C ASP A 9 2.71 2.66 7.67
N GLY A 10 3.89 2.88 7.10
CA GLY A 10 5.06 2.03 7.29
C GLY A 10 6.39 2.77 7.25
N VAL A 11 7.28 2.41 8.19
CA VAL A 11 8.68 2.84 8.20
C VAL A 11 9.57 1.60 8.28
N PHE A 12 10.35 1.34 7.23
CA PHE A 12 11.28 0.21 7.17
C PHE A 12 12.70 0.71 7.36
N LEU A 13 13.36 0.15 8.38
CA LEU A 13 14.68 0.57 8.81
C LEU A 13 15.76 -0.29 8.14
N PRO A 14 16.95 0.28 7.88
CA PRO A 14 18.10 -0.52 7.47
C PRO A 14 18.48 -1.53 8.57
N PRO A 15 19.22 -2.60 8.21
CA PRO A 15 19.70 -3.57 9.18
C PRO A 15 20.47 -2.93 10.34
N SER A 16 20.23 -3.45 11.54
CA SER A 16 20.85 -2.97 12.78
C SER A 16 22.37 -2.89 12.67
N GLY A 17 22.95 -1.80 13.17
CA GLY A 17 24.39 -1.58 13.19
C GLY A 17 25.00 -1.04 11.90
N THR A 18 24.19 -0.81 10.85
CA THR A 18 24.65 -0.21 9.60
C THR A 18 23.84 1.04 9.24
N LYS A 19 24.53 2.09 8.78
CA LYS A 19 23.83 3.20 8.13
C LYS A 19 23.32 2.72 6.78
N GLY A 20 22.07 3.04 6.47
CA GLY A 20 21.46 2.66 5.21
C GLY A 20 20.26 3.51 4.85
N VAL A 21 19.49 3.03 3.87
CA VAL A 21 18.31 3.70 3.36
C VAL A 21 17.12 3.42 4.27
N VAL A 22 16.41 4.47 4.69
CA VAL A 22 15.08 4.31 5.32
C VAL A 22 14.00 4.37 4.25
N PHE A 23 13.02 3.45 4.32
CA PHE A 23 11.87 3.46 3.42
C PHE A 23 10.63 3.91 4.17
N PHE A 24 9.93 4.88 3.61
CA PHE A 24 8.60 5.30 4.04
C PHE A 24 7.58 4.69 3.08
N SER A 25 6.53 4.08 3.60
CA SER A 25 5.46 3.48 2.79
C SER A 25 4.12 4.04 3.19
N GLU A 26 3.32 4.39 2.18
CA GLU A 26 1.97 4.92 2.34
C GLU A 26 1.03 4.18 1.41
N VAL A 27 -0.13 3.73 1.92
CA VAL A 27 -1.10 2.92 1.21
C VAL A 27 -2.42 3.70 1.09
N GLN A 28 -2.64 4.32 -0.06
CA GLN A 28 -3.72 5.28 -0.24
C GLN A 28 -4.89 4.73 -1.07
N PHE A 29 -5.95 4.28 -0.39
CA PHE A 29 -7.16 3.71 -1.01
C PHE A 29 -8.33 4.70 -1.15
N GLN A 30 -8.18 5.91 -0.63
CA GLN A 30 -9.15 7.00 -0.76
C GLN A 30 -8.46 8.23 -1.32
N LEU A 31 -9.17 9.11 -2.02
CA LEU A 31 -8.55 10.34 -2.52
C LEU A 31 -8.17 11.24 -1.33
N ASP A 32 -6.87 11.44 -1.13
CA ASP A 32 -6.33 12.42 -0.18
C ASP A 32 -5.55 13.50 -0.92
N LYS A 33 -6.07 14.73 -0.84
CA LYS A 33 -5.51 15.92 -1.48
C LYS A 33 -4.32 16.51 -0.72
N LYS A 34 -4.00 15.99 0.46
CA LYS A 34 -2.89 16.43 1.32
C LYS A 34 -1.84 15.34 1.53
N LEU A 35 -1.95 14.22 0.82
CA LEU A 35 -1.10 13.06 1.02
C LEU A 35 0.38 13.41 0.91
N TYR A 36 0.76 14.18 -0.11
CA TYR A 36 2.17 14.48 -0.36
C TYR A 36 2.69 15.50 0.64
N GLU A 37 1.88 16.49 0.98
CA GLU A 37 2.14 17.49 2.02
C GLU A 37 2.42 16.82 3.36
N ARG A 38 1.59 15.84 3.74
CA ARG A 38 1.79 15.02 4.94
C ARG A 38 3.05 14.17 4.82
N LEU A 39 3.17 13.39 3.75
CA LEU A 39 4.30 12.49 3.52
C LEU A 39 5.64 13.21 3.64
N TRP A 40 5.80 14.39 3.03
CA TRP A 40 7.06 15.15 3.11
C TRP A 40 7.32 15.69 4.50
N SER A 41 6.30 16.25 5.15
CA SER A 41 6.43 16.82 6.49
C SER A 41 6.85 15.75 7.49
N GLU A 42 6.22 14.59 7.41
CA GLU A 42 6.43 13.48 8.33
C GLU A 42 7.73 12.71 8.06
N SER A 43 8.00 12.34 6.81
CA SER A 43 9.23 11.64 6.45
C SER A 43 10.47 12.48 6.71
N SER A 44 10.43 13.78 6.37
CA SER A 44 11.55 14.69 6.63
C SER A 44 11.79 14.88 8.11
N ARG A 45 10.72 15.01 8.91
CA ARG A 45 10.82 15.09 10.37
C ARG A 45 11.43 13.83 10.96
N TYR A 46 10.94 12.65 10.54
CA TYR A 46 11.46 11.38 11.02
C TYR A 46 12.94 11.20 10.66
N PHE A 47 13.29 11.51 9.41
CA PHE A 47 14.66 11.46 8.91
C PHE A 47 15.56 12.41 9.72
N TYR A 48 15.14 13.66 9.95
CA TYR A 48 15.89 14.63 10.75
C TYR A 48 16.16 14.11 12.17
N GLN A 49 15.13 13.57 12.84
CA GLN A 49 15.25 13.04 14.20
C GLN A 49 16.21 11.83 14.30
N ASN A 50 16.46 11.14 13.18
CA ASN A 50 17.25 9.91 13.12
C ASN A 50 18.40 10.01 12.13
N CYS A 51 18.81 11.22 11.73
CA CYS A 51 19.69 11.44 10.57
C CYS A 51 21.08 10.80 10.72
N THR A 52 21.51 10.52 11.96
CA THR A 52 22.76 9.80 12.23
C THR A 52 22.70 8.33 11.83
N ARG A 53 21.49 7.74 11.75
CA ARG A 53 21.26 6.32 11.44
C ARG A 53 21.11 6.05 9.95
N PHE A 54 20.83 7.07 9.14
CA PHE A 54 20.46 6.90 7.74
C PHE A 54 21.47 7.58 6.82
N SER A 55 21.69 6.97 5.65
CA SER A 55 22.50 7.55 4.57
C SER A 55 21.66 8.12 3.44
N ASP A 56 20.41 7.66 3.31
CA ASP A 56 19.46 8.08 2.28
C ASP A 56 18.03 7.75 2.73
N TRP A 57 17.03 8.21 1.97
CA TRP A 57 15.63 7.90 2.15
C TRP A 57 14.95 7.56 0.82
N GLN A 58 13.91 6.73 0.92
CA GLN A 58 13.05 6.38 -0.20
C GLN A 58 11.60 6.41 0.29
N ALA A 59 10.67 6.75 -0.61
CA ALA A 59 9.24 6.70 -0.33
C ALA A 59 8.52 5.84 -1.37
N VAL A 60 7.60 5.00 -0.92
CA VAL A 60 6.73 4.18 -1.76
C VAL A 60 5.30 4.56 -1.45
N VAL A 61 4.57 5.01 -2.46
CA VAL A 61 3.15 5.32 -2.34
C VAL A 61 2.36 4.35 -3.20
N ILE A 62 1.47 3.59 -2.57
CA ILE A 62 0.73 2.50 -3.19
C ILE A 62 -0.72 2.93 -3.37
N TYR A 63 -1.19 2.90 -4.61
CA TYR A 63 -2.56 3.23 -4.98
C TYR A 63 -3.26 2.04 -5.63
N PRO A 64 -4.59 1.89 -5.47
CA PRO A 64 -5.33 0.92 -6.25
C PRO A 64 -5.35 1.29 -7.75
N SER A 65 -5.33 2.59 -8.09
CA SER A 65 -5.18 3.09 -9.46
C SER A 65 -4.78 4.57 -9.49
N ARG A 66 -4.34 5.07 -10.65
CA ARG A 66 -4.02 6.50 -10.86
C ARG A 66 -5.14 7.46 -10.50
N SER A 67 -6.40 7.03 -10.61
CA SER A 67 -7.55 7.86 -10.28
C SER A 67 -7.64 8.25 -8.79
N MET A 68 -6.96 7.52 -7.91
CA MET A 68 -6.88 7.80 -6.47
C MET A 68 -5.69 8.69 -6.09
N GLU A 69 -4.76 8.94 -7.01
CA GLU A 69 -3.69 9.89 -6.80
C GLU A 69 -4.24 11.33 -6.89
N GLN A 70 -3.80 12.20 -5.99
CA GLN A 70 -4.16 13.60 -6.07
C GLN A 70 -3.61 14.26 -7.34
N LYS A 71 -4.36 15.21 -7.91
CA LYS A 71 -3.98 15.88 -9.16
C LYS A 71 -2.98 17.01 -8.96
N ASN A 72 -2.97 17.64 -7.78
CA ASN A 72 -2.14 18.81 -7.52
C ASN A 72 -0.72 18.42 -7.08
N VAL A 73 0.05 17.87 -8.01
CA VAL A 73 1.40 17.35 -7.72
C VAL A 73 2.52 18.33 -8.11
N HIS A 74 2.19 19.46 -8.73
CA HIS A 74 3.18 20.34 -9.34
C HIS A 74 4.16 20.92 -8.32
N ALA A 75 3.70 21.23 -7.09
CA ALA A 75 4.55 21.70 -6.00
C ALA A 75 5.62 20.68 -5.61
N HIS A 76 5.36 19.39 -5.81
CA HIS A 76 6.23 18.29 -5.40
C HIS A 76 6.98 17.63 -6.57
N ARG A 77 6.87 18.19 -7.78
CA ARG A 77 7.40 17.60 -9.03
C ARG A 77 8.87 17.17 -8.95
N SER A 78 9.73 17.93 -8.26
CA SER A 78 11.14 17.59 -8.14
C SER A 78 11.37 16.35 -7.30
N LEU A 79 10.62 16.19 -6.20
CA LEU A 79 10.69 14.99 -5.35
C LEU A 79 10.10 13.78 -6.08
N LEU A 80 8.91 13.96 -6.66
CA LEU A 80 8.19 12.90 -7.35
C LEU A 80 8.91 12.36 -8.59
N ASN A 81 9.74 13.19 -9.24
CA ASN A 81 10.53 12.81 -10.41
C ASN A 81 12.02 12.61 -10.08
N GLY A 82 12.42 12.72 -8.80
CA GLY A 82 13.81 12.69 -8.36
C GLY A 82 14.38 11.29 -8.11
N GLY A 83 13.60 10.23 -8.34
CA GLY A 83 14.03 8.84 -8.18
C GLY A 83 13.97 8.28 -6.75
N GLN A 84 13.71 9.12 -5.75
CA GLN A 84 13.50 8.68 -4.35
C GLN A 84 12.04 8.32 -4.03
N VAL A 85 11.11 8.65 -4.93
CA VAL A 85 9.68 8.43 -4.73
C VAL A 85 9.13 7.47 -5.79
N HIS A 86 8.56 6.38 -5.34
CA HIS A 86 8.01 5.32 -6.17
C HIS A 86 6.48 5.30 -6.02
N ARG A 87 5.78 5.62 -7.10
CA ARG A 87 4.32 5.55 -7.15
C ARG A 87 3.91 4.23 -7.79
N VAL A 88 3.33 3.35 -6.99
CA VAL A 88 2.91 2.01 -7.41
C VAL A 88 1.39 2.00 -7.58
N TYR A 89 0.94 1.63 -8.77
CA TYR A 89 -0.49 1.48 -9.08
C TYR A 89 -0.82 0.01 -9.24
N LEU A 90 -1.60 -0.54 -8.30
CA LEU A 90 -1.86 -1.97 -8.21
C LEU A 90 -2.57 -2.52 -9.46
N ASN A 91 -3.43 -1.72 -10.10
CA ASN A 91 -4.08 -2.10 -11.36
C ASN A 91 -3.13 -2.11 -12.59
N GLU A 92 -1.89 -1.68 -12.45
CA GLU A 92 -0.87 -1.61 -13.52
C GLU A 92 0.25 -2.65 -13.35
N LEU A 93 0.23 -3.44 -12.27
CA LEU A 93 1.27 -4.44 -11.97
C LEU A 93 1.22 -5.71 -12.83
N GLY A 94 0.27 -5.81 -13.77
CA GLY A 94 0.14 -6.96 -14.67
C GLY A 94 -0.67 -8.10 -14.08
N ASP A 95 -0.33 -9.33 -14.48
CA ASP A 95 -1.11 -10.52 -14.11
C ASP A 95 -0.77 -11.00 -12.70
N VAL A 96 -1.83 -11.28 -11.93
CA VAL A 96 -1.77 -11.75 -10.54
C VAL A 96 -0.99 -13.06 -10.45
N GLU A 97 -1.05 -13.91 -11.48
CA GLU A 97 -0.37 -15.21 -11.50
C GLU A 97 1.15 -15.08 -11.54
N THR A 98 1.67 -14.01 -12.16
CA THR A 98 3.12 -13.78 -12.30
C THR A 98 3.73 -12.97 -11.16
N LEU A 99 2.89 -12.31 -10.35
CA LEU A 99 3.36 -11.46 -9.27
C LEU A 99 3.84 -12.27 -8.07
N PRO A 100 4.85 -11.78 -7.33
CA PRO A 100 5.16 -12.28 -5.99
C PRO A 100 3.89 -12.34 -5.15
N LEU A 101 3.71 -13.44 -4.40
CA LEU A 101 2.43 -13.74 -3.74
C LEU A 101 1.88 -12.58 -2.89
N GLY A 102 2.74 -11.89 -2.13
CA GLY A 102 2.33 -10.71 -1.35
C GLY A 102 1.75 -9.58 -2.21
N LEU A 103 2.40 -9.24 -3.33
CA LEU A 103 1.88 -8.24 -4.28
C LEU A 103 0.60 -8.73 -4.95
N ALA A 104 0.54 -10.02 -5.28
CA ALA A 104 -0.64 -10.63 -5.87
C ALA A 104 -1.87 -10.53 -4.94
N VAL A 105 -1.67 -10.70 -3.63
CA VAL A 105 -2.69 -10.46 -2.59
C VAL A 105 -3.06 -8.98 -2.50
N MET A 106 -2.12 -8.04 -2.59
CA MET A 106 -2.45 -6.61 -2.64
C MET A 106 -3.30 -6.27 -3.86
N VAL A 107 -2.96 -6.81 -5.03
CA VAL A 107 -3.71 -6.61 -6.28
C VAL A 107 -5.14 -7.17 -6.19
N LEU A 108 -5.40 -8.19 -5.36
CA LEU A 108 -6.75 -8.71 -5.11
C LEU A 108 -7.73 -7.60 -4.70
N THR A 109 -7.28 -6.61 -3.91
CA THR A 109 -8.11 -5.49 -3.44
C THR A 109 -8.73 -4.67 -4.58
N THR A 110 -8.06 -4.64 -5.73
CA THR A 110 -8.48 -3.92 -6.95
C THR A 110 -9.48 -4.71 -7.80
N LYS A 111 -9.63 -6.02 -7.57
CA LYS A 111 -10.47 -6.87 -8.42
C LYS A 111 -11.95 -6.60 -8.18
N THR A 112 -12.73 -6.79 -9.23
CA THR A 112 -14.20 -6.70 -9.17
C THR A 112 -14.78 -7.90 -8.40
N GLN A 113 -15.99 -7.77 -7.87
CA GLN A 113 -16.68 -8.90 -7.20
C GLN A 113 -16.79 -10.13 -8.10
N ARG A 114 -17.00 -9.95 -9.41
CA ARG A 114 -17.09 -11.05 -10.37
C ARG A 114 -15.76 -11.81 -10.50
N GLN A 115 -14.63 -11.10 -10.46
CA GLN A 115 -13.30 -11.71 -10.57
C GLN A 115 -12.80 -12.25 -9.23
N MET A 116 -13.23 -11.64 -8.12
CA MET A 116 -12.72 -11.87 -6.76
C MET A 116 -12.67 -13.36 -6.37
N PRO A 117 -13.74 -14.18 -6.51
CA PRO A 117 -13.69 -15.59 -6.11
C PRO A 117 -12.65 -16.40 -6.88
N ARG A 118 -12.51 -16.15 -8.19
CA ARG A 118 -11.55 -16.87 -9.03
C ARG A 118 -10.12 -16.54 -8.61
N VAL A 119 -9.82 -15.25 -8.47
CA VAL A 119 -8.47 -14.78 -8.12
C VAL A 119 -8.11 -15.19 -6.69
N ALA A 120 -9.02 -15.06 -5.73
CA ALA A 120 -8.79 -15.48 -4.35
C ALA A 120 -8.50 -16.98 -4.25
N LYS A 121 -9.25 -17.83 -4.97
CA LYS A 121 -8.97 -19.29 -5.02
C LYS A 121 -7.59 -19.59 -5.59
N ALA A 122 -7.19 -18.91 -6.67
CA ALA A 122 -5.86 -19.08 -7.25
C ALA A 122 -4.76 -18.69 -6.24
N LEU A 123 -4.94 -17.58 -5.53
CA LEU A 123 -3.99 -17.12 -4.51
C LEU A 123 -3.89 -18.07 -3.31
N LEU A 124 -5.01 -18.64 -2.86
CA LEU A 124 -5.00 -19.67 -1.81
C LEU A 124 -4.24 -20.93 -2.26
N ALA A 125 -4.46 -21.38 -3.49
CA ALA A 125 -3.72 -22.51 -4.05
C ALA A 125 -2.21 -22.24 -4.12
N ARG A 126 -1.83 -21.05 -4.60
CA ARG A 126 -0.42 -20.59 -4.62
C ARG A 126 0.18 -20.53 -3.22
N ASN A 127 -0.53 -20.00 -2.25
CA ASN A 127 -0.07 -19.95 -0.85
C ASN A 127 0.25 -21.33 -0.29
N CYS A 128 -0.55 -22.35 -0.61
CA CYS A 128 -0.28 -23.73 -0.21
C CYS A 128 0.96 -24.34 -0.89
N GLN A 129 1.35 -23.84 -2.07
CA GLN A 129 2.48 -24.35 -2.86
C GLN A 129 3.78 -23.61 -2.58
N GLU A 130 3.71 -22.29 -2.43
CA GLU A 130 4.88 -21.39 -2.36
C GLU A 130 5.35 -21.14 -0.93
N VAL A 131 4.46 -21.20 0.07
CA VAL A 131 4.77 -20.80 1.45
C VAL A 131 4.91 -22.02 2.34
N THR A 132 6.15 -22.29 2.77
CA THR A 132 6.48 -23.44 3.62
C THR A 132 6.26 -23.17 5.10
N ASN A 133 6.33 -21.91 5.54
CA ASN A 133 6.12 -21.53 6.93
C ASN A 133 4.61 -21.54 7.26
N PRO A 134 4.13 -22.39 8.20
CA PRO A 134 2.70 -22.49 8.50
C PRO A 134 2.08 -21.20 9.05
N THR A 135 2.85 -20.40 9.79
CA THR A 135 2.37 -19.14 10.37
C THR A 135 2.19 -18.07 9.29
N GLU A 136 3.17 -17.96 8.39
CA GLU A 136 3.09 -17.04 7.24
C GLU A 136 1.95 -17.45 6.30
N SER A 137 1.84 -18.74 6.00
CA SER A 137 0.78 -19.30 5.18
C SER A 137 -0.61 -18.97 5.76
N ARG A 138 -0.78 -19.10 7.08
CA ARG A 138 -2.04 -18.74 7.76
C ARG A 138 -2.34 -17.24 7.66
N ALA A 139 -1.34 -16.39 7.90
CA ALA A 139 -1.50 -14.94 7.80
C ALA A 139 -1.96 -14.52 6.39
N ILE A 140 -1.38 -15.11 5.34
CA ILE A 140 -1.78 -14.83 3.96
C ILE A 140 -3.22 -15.30 3.69
N MET A 141 -3.61 -16.49 4.16
CA MET A 141 -4.99 -16.98 4.03
C MET A 141 -6.01 -16.05 4.72
N GLU A 142 -5.68 -15.56 5.92
CA GLU A 142 -6.52 -14.64 6.69
C GLU A 142 -6.64 -13.29 5.97
N MET A 143 -5.55 -12.76 5.40
CA MET A 143 -5.58 -11.54 4.58
C MET A 143 -6.48 -11.71 3.35
N ILE A 144 -6.31 -12.79 2.58
CA ILE A 144 -7.15 -13.08 1.41
C ILE A 144 -8.63 -13.13 1.82
N SER A 145 -8.93 -13.86 2.89
CA SER A 145 -10.30 -14.01 3.41
C SER A 145 -10.89 -12.66 3.82
N THR A 146 -10.11 -11.84 4.53
CA THR A 146 -10.53 -10.51 4.98
C THR A 146 -10.83 -9.59 3.80
N ILE A 147 -9.97 -9.57 2.78
CA ILE A 147 -10.17 -8.77 1.56
C ILE A 147 -11.46 -9.19 0.85
N VAL A 148 -11.70 -10.50 0.72
CA VAL A 148 -12.91 -11.05 0.10
C VAL A 148 -14.15 -10.62 0.88
N VAL A 149 -14.20 -10.87 2.19
CA VAL A 149 -15.33 -10.51 3.05
C VAL A 149 -15.61 -9.00 2.98
N TYR A 150 -14.58 -8.18 3.09
CA TYR A 150 -14.72 -6.73 3.00
C TYR A 150 -15.36 -6.30 1.67
N LYS A 151 -14.88 -6.85 0.54
CA LYS A 151 -15.40 -6.51 -0.79
C LYS A 151 -16.88 -6.87 -0.96
N PHE A 152 -17.32 -8.00 -0.43
CA PHE A 152 -18.72 -8.43 -0.56
C PHE A 152 -19.65 -7.68 0.41
N THR A 153 -19.19 -7.37 1.63
CA THR A 153 -20.01 -6.66 2.64
C THR A 153 -20.15 -5.16 2.38
N HIS A 154 -19.12 -4.48 1.87
CA HIS A 154 -19.12 -3.02 1.74
C HIS A 154 -19.70 -2.51 0.42
N LEU A 155 -19.74 -3.34 -0.63
CA LEU A 155 -20.45 -3.01 -1.87
C LEU A 155 -21.96 -3.18 -1.72
N SER A 156 -22.41 -4.19 -0.95
CA SER A 156 -23.83 -4.36 -0.62
C SER A 156 -24.41 -3.15 0.14
N ARG A 157 -23.60 -2.41 0.92
CA ARG A 157 -24.03 -1.16 1.56
C ARG A 157 -24.11 0.03 0.60
N LYS A 158 -23.17 0.16 -0.36
CA LYS A 158 -23.22 1.24 -1.36
C LYS A 158 -24.41 1.15 -2.32
N GLU A 159 -24.98 -0.04 -2.51
CA GLU A 159 -26.20 -0.25 -3.30
C GLU A 159 -27.49 0.11 -2.53
N VAL A 160 -27.45 0.13 -1.18
CA VAL A 160 -28.61 0.43 -0.33
C VAL A 160 -28.78 1.95 -0.09
N ASP A 161 -27.69 2.72 -0.06
CA ASP A 161 -27.72 4.19 0.09
C ASP A 161 -27.99 4.94 -1.22
N GLY A 162 -28.32 4.22 -2.30
CA GLY A 162 -28.58 4.75 -3.65
C GLY A 162 -30.06 4.98 -3.99
N VAL A 163 -30.97 4.96 -3.01
CA VAL A 163 -32.38 5.33 -3.23
C VAL A 163 -32.59 6.77 -2.77
N PRO A 164 -32.75 7.74 -3.68
CA PRO A 164 -33.19 9.07 -3.28
C PRO A 164 -34.66 8.97 -2.84
N THR A 165 -34.93 9.32 -1.58
CA THR A 165 -36.26 9.78 -1.15
C THR A 165 -36.53 11.18 -1.67
#